data_AF-A0A3D3FDQ7-F1
#
_entry.id   AF-A0A3D3FDQ7-F1
#
_cell.length_a   1.000
_cell.length_b   1.000
_cell.length_c   1.000
_cell.angle_alpha   90.00
_cell.angle_beta   90.00
_cell.angle_gamma   90.00
#
_symmetry.space_group_name_H-M   'P 1'
#
loop_
_entity.id
_entity.type
_entity.pdbx_description
1 polymer ?
#
loop_
_entity_poly.entity_id
_entity_poly.type
_entity_poly.pdbx_seq_one_letter_code
_entity_poly.pdbx_strand_id
1 'polypeptide(L)'
;MAFTAKDVKELREKTGCGMMDCKKALTASDGDMNKAMDFLREKGLAAATKKAGRIAAEGIAYAETSADGKVGVAIEVNAETDFVAKNAMFKGFVKTCADTVMEQNPADVEALLQCKACGTDETVDALLKEKILTIGENIKIRRFERLEGHVASYIHAGGKICVLVNFDTTDEIAAKPEFEEMGKNIGMQIAAMNPEYLDDAHVPAEVVEHEKKIAKEQAVASGKPEKVIEKMVVGKVKKTLKGICLVDQEYVKEGKQSVGQYIDSVAKTLGGKITASGFTRFEKGEGLEKRKDNFAEEITNMVK
;
A
#
# COMPACT_ATOMS: atom_id res chain seq x y z
N MET A 1 -19.38 32.43 30.85
CA MET A 1 -19.19 31.69 29.57
C MET A 1 -20.09 30.48 29.61
N ALA A 2 -20.67 30.09 28.47
CA ALA A 2 -21.58 28.94 28.38
C ALA A 2 -20.89 27.57 28.53
N PHE A 3 -19.56 27.55 28.65
CA PHE A 3 -18.73 26.36 28.86
C PHE A 3 -17.46 26.73 29.64
N THR A 4 -16.75 25.71 30.15
CA THR A 4 -15.55 25.80 30.98
C THR A 4 -14.31 25.30 30.24
N ALA A 5 -13.13 25.55 30.81
CA ALA A 5 -11.88 24.98 30.29
C ALA A 5 -11.86 23.44 30.33
N LYS A 6 -12.59 22.83 31.27
CA LYS A 6 -12.75 21.37 31.35
C LYS A 6 -13.53 20.84 30.15
N ASP A 7 -14.58 21.55 29.73
CA ASP A 7 -15.39 21.15 28.57
C ASP A 7 -14.59 21.24 27.28
N VAL A 8 -13.72 22.25 27.12
CA VAL A 8 -12.78 22.34 25.99
C VAL A 8 -11.80 21.16 25.99
N LYS A 9 -11.28 20.80 27.16
CA LYS A 9 -10.38 19.64 27.31
C LYS A 9 -11.11 18.34 26.96
N GLU A 10 -12.33 18.15 27.42
CA GLU A 10 -13.15 16.97 27.13
C GLU A 10 -13.45 16.85 25.62
N LEU A 11 -13.86 17.94 24.97
CA LEU A 11 -14.09 17.93 23.53
C LEU A 11 -12.81 17.60 22.75
N ARG A 12 -11.65 18.12 23.19
CA ARG A 12 -10.35 17.79 22.61
C ARG A 12 -9.99 16.32 22.79
N GLU A 13 -10.23 15.75 23.97
CA GLU A 13 -9.97 14.33 24.24
C GLU A 13 -10.86 13.43 23.38
N LYS A 14 -12.13 13.81 23.15
CA LYS A 14 -13.07 13.08 22.29
C LYS A 14 -12.74 13.17 20.79
N THR A 15 -12.30 14.33 20.32
CA THR A 15 -12.17 14.61 18.88
C THR A 15 -10.73 14.64 18.36
N GLY A 16 -9.74 14.69 19.25
CA GLY A 16 -8.33 14.90 18.90
C GLY A 16 -8.02 16.28 18.30
N CYS A 17 -9.00 17.17 18.17
CA CYS A 17 -8.84 18.48 17.52
C CYS A 17 -7.97 19.44 18.34
N GLY A 18 -7.40 20.45 17.67
CA GLY A 18 -6.61 21.48 18.32
C GLY A 18 -7.41 22.23 19.40
N MET A 19 -6.73 22.66 20.47
CA MET A 19 -7.37 23.32 21.63
C MET A 19 -8.22 24.53 21.23
N MET A 20 -7.71 25.35 20.32
CA MET A 20 -8.42 26.53 19.82
C MET A 20 -9.60 26.18 18.93
N ASP A 21 -9.55 25.05 18.22
CA ASP A 21 -10.65 24.60 17.38
C ASP A 21 -11.80 24.07 18.25
N CYS A 22 -11.48 23.30 19.30
CA CYS A 22 -12.46 22.87 20.30
C CYS A 22 -13.10 24.06 21.02
N LYS A 23 -12.29 25.05 21.43
CA LYS A 23 -12.81 26.28 22.06
C LYS A 23 -13.73 27.05 21.11
N LYS A 24 -13.34 27.21 19.83
CA LYS A 24 -14.17 27.89 18.83
C LYS A 24 -15.48 27.15 18.57
N ALA A 25 -15.44 25.82 18.50
CA ALA A 25 -16.62 24.99 18.32
C ALA A 25 -17.61 25.15 19.49
N LEU A 26 -17.12 25.08 20.73
CA LEU A 26 -17.95 25.31 21.92
C LEU A 26 -18.48 26.74 22.00
N THR A 27 -17.70 27.75 21.60
CA THR A 27 -18.18 29.13 21.50
C THR A 27 -19.28 29.28 20.46
N ALA A 28 -19.12 28.70 19.26
CA ALA A 28 -20.10 28.77 18.19
C ALA A 28 -21.38 27.97 18.49
N SER A 29 -21.31 27.06 19.46
CA SER A 29 -22.39 26.14 19.84
C SER A 29 -23.01 26.48 21.20
N ASP A 30 -22.70 27.64 21.78
CA ASP A 30 -23.15 28.05 23.12
C ASP A 30 -22.91 26.97 24.20
N GLY A 31 -21.78 26.26 24.12
CA GLY A 31 -21.40 25.20 25.04
C GLY A 31 -22.04 23.83 24.80
N ASP A 32 -22.91 23.69 23.80
CA ASP A 32 -23.52 22.41 23.41
C ASP A 32 -22.46 21.48 22.77
N MET A 33 -22.20 20.35 23.42
CA MET A 33 -21.18 19.39 23.01
C MET A 33 -21.50 18.73 21.66
N ASN A 34 -22.76 18.41 21.40
CA ASN A 34 -23.17 17.73 20.16
C ASN A 34 -23.05 18.68 18.98
N LYS A 35 -23.55 19.91 19.13
CA LYS A 35 -23.39 20.95 18.11
C LYS A 35 -21.92 21.32 17.88
N ALA A 36 -21.10 21.30 18.93
CA ALA A 36 -19.66 21.52 18.80
C ALA A 36 -18.97 20.41 18.01
N MET A 37 -19.40 19.15 18.17
CA MET A 37 -18.91 18.04 17.34
C MET A 37 -19.33 18.22 15.86
N ASP A 38 -20.58 18.59 15.60
CA ASP A 38 -21.05 18.85 14.23
C ASP A 38 -20.29 20.01 13.58
N PHE A 39 -20.03 21.08 14.33
CA PHE A 39 -19.20 22.19 13.88
C PHE A 39 -17.77 21.73 13.48
N LEU A 40 -17.17 20.82 14.26
CA LEU A 40 -15.84 20.28 13.94
C LEU A 40 -15.89 19.37 12.70
N ARG A 41 -16.96 18.60 12.49
CA ARG A 41 -17.16 17.81 11.27
C ARG A 41 -17.24 18.70 10.03
N GLU A 42 -18.06 19.75 10.06
CA GLU A 42 -18.16 20.73 8.96
C GLU A 42 -16.81 21.39 8.67
N LYS A 43 -16.08 21.74 9.72
CA LYS A 43 -14.73 22.29 9.59
C LYS A 43 -13.74 21.29 9.01
N GLY A 44 -13.87 20.01 9.32
CA GLY A 44 -13.07 18.93 8.74
C GLY A 44 -13.30 18.79 7.24
N LEU A 45 -14.55 18.89 6.79
CA LEU A 45 -14.87 18.95 5.37
C LEU A 45 -14.20 20.13 4.68
N ALA A 46 -14.33 21.34 5.24
CA ALA A 46 -13.68 22.53 4.68
C ALA A 46 -12.14 22.41 4.66
N ALA A 47 -11.57 21.81 5.71
CA ALA A 47 -10.14 21.54 5.80
C ALA A 47 -9.67 20.55 4.75
N ALA A 48 -10.44 19.49 4.47
CA ALA A 48 -10.17 18.52 3.41
C ALA A 48 -10.21 19.18 2.03
N THR A 49 -11.26 19.93 1.71
CA THR A 49 -11.37 20.65 0.43
C THR A 49 -10.20 21.61 0.22
N LYS A 50 -9.80 22.36 1.26
CA LYS A 50 -8.69 23.32 1.16
C LYS A 50 -7.33 22.64 0.95
N LYS A 51 -7.15 21.40 1.41
CA LYS A 51 -5.87 20.67 1.34
C LYS A 51 -5.80 19.66 0.20
N ALA A 52 -6.92 19.31 -0.43
CA ALA A 52 -7.00 18.27 -1.45
C ALA A 52 -6.04 18.47 -2.63
N GLY A 53 -5.73 19.72 -2.98
CA GLY A 53 -4.79 20.05 -4.07
C GLY A 53 -3.30 19.94 -3.70
N ARG A 54 -2.96 19.66 -2.44
CA ARG A 54 -1.56 19.52 -2.00
C ARG A 54 -1.04 18.13 -2.32
N ILE A 55 0.23 18.06 -2.74
CA ILE A 55 0.89 16.80 -3.06
C ILE A 55 1.05 15.95 -1.78
N ALA A 56 0.43 14.77 -1.77
CA ALA A 56 0.58 13.76 -0.73
C ALA A 56 1.33 12.55 -1.32
N ALA A 57 2.67 12.61 -1.34
CA ALA A 57 3.53 11.57 -1.91
C ALA A 57 4.25 10.71 -0.85
N GLU A 58 4.10 11.06 0.43
CA GLU A 58 4.55 10.24 1.56
C GLU A 58 3.38 9.42 2.12
N GLY A 59 3.57 8.73 3.24
CA GLY A 59 2.53 7.89 3.87
C GLY A 59 2.96 6.44 4.09
N ILE A 60 2.00 5.53 4.05
CA ILE A 60 2.18 4.10 4.36
C ILE A 60 1.54 3.25 3.27
N ALA A 61 2.32 2.33 2.72
CA ALA A 61 1.83 1.11 2.09
C ALA A 61 1.75 0.03 3.17
N TYR A 62 0.55 -0.49 3.44
CA TYR A 62 0.25 -1.41 4.54
C TYR A 62 -0.37 -2.68 3.98
N ALA A 63 -0.01 -3.84 4.53
CA ALA A 63 -0.67 -5.09 4.22
C ALA A 63 -0.89 -5.93 5.48
N GLU A 64 -2.01 -6.62 5.55
CA GLU A 64 -2.31 -7.60 6.58
C GLU A 64 -3.17 -8.74 6.02
N THR A 65 -3.22 -9.84 6.76
CA THR A 65 -4.05 -11.01 6.47
C THR A 65 -5.00 -11.27 7.63
N SER A 66 -6.16 -11.84 7.34
CA SER A 66 -7.08 -12.35 8.35
C SER A 66 -6.39 -13.40 9.23
N ALA A 67 -6.95 -13.65 10.41
CA ALA A 67 -6.35 -14.57 11.38
C ALA A 67 -6.21 -16.01 10.85
N ASP A 68 -7.06 -16.42 9.91
CA ASP A 68 -7.03 -17.71 9.22
C ASP A 68 -6.20 -17.69 7.91
N GLY A 69 -5.63 -16.53 7.56
CA GLY A 69 -4.85 -16.34 6.33
C GLY A 69 -5.67 -16.44 5.05
N LYS A 70 -7.00 -16.36 5.13
CA LYS A 70 -7.93 -16.55 3.99
C LYS A 70 -8.28 -15.29 3.22
N VAL A 71 -8.02 -14.13 3.81
CA VAL A 71 -8.22 -12.83 3.19
C VAL A 71 -6.98 -11.98 3.44
N GLY A 72 -6.46 -11.35 2.41
CA GLY A 72 -5.38 -10.38 2.51
C GLY A 72 -5.80 -9.02 2.00
N VAL A 73 -5.32 -7.96 2.63
CA VAL A 73 -5.53 -6.57 2.19
C VAL A 73 -4.19 -5.87 2.05
N ALA A 74 -3.99 -5.20 0.91
CA ALA A 74 -2.94 -4.21 0.72
C ALA A 74 -3.60 -2.85 0.53
N ILE A 75 -3.14 -1.81 1.21
CA ILE A 75 -3.68 -0.46 1.12
C ILE A 75 -2.57 0.57 1.14
N GLU A 76 -2.66 1.58 0.28
CA GLU A 76 -1.80 2.76 0.28
C GLU A 76 -2.59 3.97 0.77
N VAL A 77 -2.17 4.55 1.89
CA VAL A 77 -2.71 5.81 2.40
C VAL A 77 -1.57 6.82 2.45
N ASN A 78 -1.75 7.94 1.74
CA ASN A 78 -0.74 8.96 1.60
C ASN A 78 -0.96 10.15 2.52
N ALA A 79 0.14 10.84 2.83
CA ALA A 79 0.21 12.12 3.53
C ALA A 79 1.23 13.04 2.84
N GLU A 80 1.33 14.31 3.28
CA GLU A 80 2.29 15.26 2.72
C GLU A 80 3.72 14.93 3.19
N THR A 81 3.89 14.51 4.44
CA THR A 81 5.22 14.29 5.05
C THR A 81 5.43 12.88 5.62
N ASP A 82 6.71 12.50 5.78
CA ASP A 82 7.10 11.23 6.40
C ASP A 82 6.89 11.21 7.92
N PHE A 83 6.79 12.38 8.56
CA PHE A 83 6.44 12.52 9.98
C PHE A 83 5.04 11.99 10.25
N VAL A 84 4.07 12.28 9.38
CA VAL A 84 2.71 11.75 9.50
C VAL A 84 2.68 10.24 9.33
N ALA A 85 3.48 9.67 8.44
CA ALA A 85 3.60 8.21 8.28
C ALA A 85 4.10 7.50 9.56
N LYS A 86 4.79 8.21 10.45
CA LYS A 86 5.26 7.67 11.73
C LYS A 86 4.25 7.89 12.87
N ASN A 87 3.26 8.76 12.68
CA ASN A 87 2.27 9.13 13.69
C ASN A 87 1.30 7.98 14.01
N ALA A 88 1.06 7.73 15.31
CA ALA A 88 0.21 6.64 15.76
C ALA A 88 -1.28 6.79 15.34
N MET A 89 -1.81 8.02 15.32
CA MET A 89 -3.19 8.26 14.86
C MET A 89 -3.33 7.95 13.37
N PHE A 90 -2.33 8.33 12.56
CA PHE A 90 -2.32 8.00 11.13
C PHE A 90 -2.25 6.48 10.93
N LYS A 91 -1.31 5.79 11.59
CA LYS A 91 -1.20 4.32 11.52
C LYS A 91 -2.48 3.61 11.95
N GLY A 92 -3.12 4.09 13.02
CA GLY A 92 -4.41 3.58 13.48
C GLY A 92 -5.49 3.74 12.41
N PHE A 93 -5.58 4.91 11.78
CA PHE A 93 -6.52 5.15 10.69
C PHE A 93 -6.25 4.25 9.46
N VAL A 94 -4.99 4.07 9.07
CA VAL A 94 -4.62 3.14 7.98
C VAL A 94 -5.08 1.72 8.31
N LYS A 95 -4.86 1.27 9.54
CA LYS A 95 -5.31 -0.04 9.99
C LYS A 95 -6.83 -0.17 9.95
N THR A 96 -7.56 0.82 10.49
CA THR A 96 -9.03 0.84 10.42
C THR A 96 -9.54 0.76 8.98
N CYS A 97 -8.88 1.44 8.02
CA CYS A 97 -9.24 1.32 6.61
C CYS A 97 -8.98 -0.09 6.08
N ALA A 98 -7.84 -0.71 6.39
CA ALA A 98 -7.50 -2.07 5.99
C ALA A 98 -8.50 -3.09 6.55
N ASP A 99 -8.83 -3.01 7.84
CA ASP A 99 -9.83 -3.84 8.50
C ASP A 99 -11.22 -3.67 7.82
N THR A 100 -11.59 -2.43 7.50
CA THR A 100 -12.86 -2.15 6.80
C THR A 100 -12.90 -2.80 5.41
N VAL A 101 -11.80 -2.70 4.64
CA VAL A 101 -11.68 -3.37 3.34
C VAL A 101 -11.80 -4.87 3.52
N MET A 102 -11.11 -5.44 4.51
CA MET A 102 -11.08 -6.88 4.78
C MET A 102 -12.48 -7.43 5.06
N GLU A 103 -13.25 -6.75 5.93
CA GLU A 103 -14.57 -7.18 6.38
C GLU A 103 -15.68 -6.91 5.37
N GLN A 104 -15.66 -5.77 4.68
CA GLN A 104 -16.80 -5.31 3.87
C GLN A 104 -16.61 -5.48 2.37
N ASN A 105 -15.39 -5.82 1.92
CA ASN A 105 -15.07 -6.06 0.51
C ASN A 105 -15.61 -4.95 -0.45
N PRO A 106 -15.31 -3.67 -0.20
CA PRO A 106 -15.71 -2.60 -1.10
C PRO A 106 -15.04 -2.78 -2.47
N ALA A 107 -15.74 -2.42 -3.54
CA ALA A 107 -15.25 -2.59 -4.91
C ALA A 107 -14.07 -1.66 -5.26
N ASP A 108 -14.05 -0.46 -4.67
CA ASP A 108 -13.06 0.57 -4.92
C ASP A 108 -13.00 1.57 -3.76
N VAL A 109 -12.14 2.58 -3.89
CA VAL A 109 -11.96 3.63 -2.86
C VAL A 109 -13.22 4.45 -2.64
N GLU A 110 -14.04 4.68 -3.68
CA GLU A 110 -15.28 5.44 -3.54
C GLU A 110 -16.29 4.66 -2.68
N ALA A 111 -16.43 3.36 -2.92
CA ALA A 111 -17.22 2.46 -2.10
C ALA A 111 -16.68 2.37 -0.67
N LEU A 112 -15.36 2.26 -0.48
CA LEU A 112 -14.73 2.22 0.84
C LEU A 112 -15.04 3.49 1.65
N LEU A 113 -15.03 4.67 1.02
CA LEU A 113 -15.35 5.92 1.69
C LEU A 113 -16.78 5.96 2.27
N GLN A 114 -17.71 5.20 1.67
CA GLN A 114 -19.10 5.08 2.15
C GLN A 114 -19.29 3.98 3.21
N CYS A 115 -18.35 3.05 3.34
CA CYS A 115 -18.40 2.01 4.36
C CYS A 115 -18.36 2.60 5.77
N LYS A 116 -19.08 1.96 6.71
CA LYS A 116 -18.85 2.18 8.13
C LYS A 116 -17.44 1.69 8.46
N ALA A 117 -16.63 2.53 9.08
CA ALA A 117 -15.28 2.15 9.44
C ALA A 117 -15.30 1.08 10.54
N CYS A 118 -14.44 0.07 10.42
CA CYS A 118 -14.32 -1.01 11.39
C CYS A 118 -14.12 -0.45 12.82
N GLY A 119 -14.91 -0.95 13.78
CA GLY A 119 -14.86 -0.54 15.18
C GLY A 119 -15.50 0.82 15.50
N THR A 120 -16.24 1.43 14.57
CA THR A 120 -16.95 2.71 14.78
C THR A 120 -18.29 2.76 14.04
N ASP A 121 -19.15 3.70 14.42
CA ASP A 121 -20.40 4.01 13.71
C ASP A 121 -20.22 5.03 12.58
N GLU A 122 -19.07 5.69 12.50
CA GLU A 122 -18.73 6.67 11.47
C GLU A 122 -18.32 6.01 10.15
N THR A 123 -18.46 6.73 9.03
CA THR A 123 -17.93 6.27 7.74
C THR A 123 -16.42 6.49 7.64
N VAL A 124 -15.75 5.76 6.75
CA VAL A 124 -14.33 5.98 6.45
C VAL A 124 -14.07 7.41 5.97
N ASP A 125 -14.97 8.00 5.18
CA ASP A 125 -14.89 9.40 4.74
C ASP A 125 -14.98 10.41 5.90
N ALA A 126 -15.87 10.18 6.86
CA ALA A 126 -15.98 11.03 8.04
C ALA A 126 -14.69 10.99 8.87
N LEU A 127 -14.14 9.79 9.10
CA LEU A 127 -12.86 9.62 9.79
C LEU A 127 -11.70 10.27 9.02
N LEU A 128 -11.66 10.14 7.69
CA LEU A 128 -10.64 10.76 6.84
C LEU A 128 -10.61 12.27 7.02
N LYS A 129 -11.79 12.92 6.96
CA LYS A 129 -11.94 14.37 7.15
C LYS A 129 -11.54 14.81 8.56
N GLU A 130 -11.89 14.03 9.57
CA GLU A 130 -11.42 14.25 10.94
C GLU A 130 -9.89 14.16 11.04
N LYS A 131 -9.26 13.15 10.42
CA LYS A 131 -7.79 13.01 10.41
C LYS A 131 -7.12 14.17 9.68
N ILE A 132 -7.67 14.66 8.57
CA ILE A 132 -7.15 15.85 7.87
C ILE A 132 -7.25 17.12 8.74
N LEU A 133 -8.30 17.24 9.55
CA LEU A 133 -8.46 18.37 10.47
C LEU A 133 -7.44 18.31 11.61
N THR A 134 -7.32 17.14 12.24
CA THR A 134 -6.51 16.92 13.44
C THR A 134 -5.01 16.88 13.14
N ILE A 135 -4.61 16.24 12.04
CA ILE A 135 -3.21 16.15 11.59
C ILE A 135 -2.79 17.43 10.87
N GLY A 136 -3.69 18.05 10.11
CA GLY A 136 -3.40 19.30 9.40
C GLY A 136 -2.67 19.13 8.06
N GLU A 137 -2.57 17.92 7.55
CA GLU A 137 -2.05 17.61 6.21
C GLU A 137 -3.16 17.06 5.29
N ASN A 138 -2.93 17.14 3.99
CA ASN A 138 -3.69 16.35 3.02
C ASN A 138 -3.45 14.86 3.27
N ILE A 139 -4.53 14.10 3.39
CA ILE A 139 -4.49 12.64 3.55
C ILE A 139 -5.38 12.05 2.48
N LYS A 140 -4.90 10.99 1.82
CA LYS A 140 -5.64 10.33 0.76
C LYS A 140 -5.52 8.82 0.89
N ILE A 141 -6.65 8.13 0.93
CA ILE A 141 -6.69 6.70 0.63
C ILE A 141 -6.53 6.58 -0.88
N ARG A 142 -5.40 6.05 -1.34
CA ARG A 142 -5.03 6.13 -2.76
C ARG A 142 -5.51 4.93 -3.55
N ARG A 143 -5.28 3.74 -3.01
CA ARG A 143 -5.62 2.45 -3.63
C ARG A 143 -5.60 1.37 -2.58
N PHE A 144 -6.36 0.30 -2.81
CA PHE A 144 -6.24 -0.95 -2.08
C PHE A 144 -6.42 -2.12 -3.04
N GLU A 145 -6.00 -3.29 -2.60
CA GLU A 145 -6.31 -4.58 -3.20
C GLU A 145 -6.75 -5.52 -2.07
N ARG A 146 -7.74 -6.36 -2.36
CA ARG A 146 -8.18 -7.43 -1.45
C ARG A 146 -8.13 -8.75 -2.18
N LEU A 147 -7.44 -9.72 -1.60
CA LEU A 147 -7.30 -11.06 -2.15
C LEU A 147 -7.94 -12.09 -1.21
N GLU A 148 -8.51 -13.14 -1.78
CA GLU A 148 -9.08 -14.27 -1.05
C GLU A 148 -8.30 -15.56 -1.35
N GLY A 149 -8.41 -16.56 -0.48
CA GLY A 149 -7.64 -17.81 -0.57
C GLY A 149 -6.43 -17.77 0.37
N HIS A 150 -5.44 -18.64 0.20
CA HIS A 150 -4.28 -18.61 1.09
C HIS A 150 -3.38 -17.44 0.75
N VAL A 151 -3.37 -16.43 1.62
CA VAL A 151 -2.62 -15.19 1.40
C VAL A 151 -1.51 -15.03 2.44
N ALA A 152 -0.34 -14.62 1.99
CA ALA A 152 0.72 -14.11 2.85
C ALA A 152 0.88 -12.60 2.65
N SER A 153 1.20 -11.87 3.72
CA SER A 153 1.51 -10.44 3.66
C SER A 153 2.96 -10.16 4.07
N TYR A 154 3.53 -9.08 3.54
CA TYR A 154 4.83 -8.59 3.95
C TYR A 154 4.88 -7.06 3.89
N ILE A 155 5.43 -6.44 4.94
CA ILE A 155 5.67 -4.99 4.99
C ILE A 155 7.18 -4.76 5.07
N HIS A 156 7.69 -3.89 4.20
CA HIS A 156 9.10 -3.51 4.17
C HIS A 156 9.32 -2.08 4.65
N ALA A 157 10.43 -1.87 5.38
CA ALA A 157 10.93 -0.57 5.81
C ALA A 157 9.85 0.33 6.45
N GLY A 158 9.04 -0.23 7.36
CA GLY A 158 8.03 0.50 8.12
C GLY A 158 6.84 1.01 7.30
N GLY A 159 6.54 0.37 6.17
CA GLY A 159 5.43 0.75 5.29
C GLY A 159 5.87 1.53 4.05
N LYS A 160 7.15 1.43 3.66
CA LYS A 160 7.60 1.94 2.35
C LYS A 160 7.00 1.09 1.23
N ILE A 161 7.00 -0.23 1.41
CA ILE A 161 6.45 -1.20 0.47
C ILE A 161 5.57 -2.17 1.25
N CYS A 162 4.43 -2.54 0.71
CA CYS A 162 3.65 -3.69 1.16
C CYS A 162 3.45 -4.68 0.03
N VAL A 163 3.31 -5.96 0.39
CA VAL A 163 3.13 -7.06 -0.54
C VAL A 163 2.03 -7.99 -0.02
N LEU A 164 1.18 -8.47 -0.93
CA LEU A 164 0.38 -9.67 -0.76
C LEU A 164 0.84 -10.74 -1.75
N VAL A 165 0.77 -12.01 -1.36
CA VAL A 165 1.03 -13.15 -2.23
C VAL A 165 -0.05 -14.20 -2.02
N ASN A 166 -0.71 -14.58 -3.10
CA ASN A 166 -1.73 -15.62 -3.10
C ASN A 166 -1.15 -16.97 -3.48
N PHE A 167 -1.64 -18.01 -2.82
CA PHE A 167 -1.23 -19.39 -3.05
C PHE A 167 -2.42 -20.32 -3.21
N ASP A 168 -2.31 -21.24 -4.16
CA ASP A 168 -3.17 -22.40 -4.30
C ASP A 168 -2.52 -23.57 -3.56
N THR A 169 -3.14 -23.97 -2.45
CA THR A 169 -2.73 -25.12 -1.63
C THR A 169 -3.91 -25.56 -0.75
N THR A 170 -3.71 -26.58 0.09
CA THR A 170 -4.75 -27.05 1.02
C THR A 170 -4.64 -26.38 2.39
N ASP A 171 -5.73 -26.39 3.16
CA ASP A 171 -5.76 -25.84 4.53
C ASP A 171 -4.72 -26.51 5.43
N GLU A 172 -4.50 -27.82 5.26
CA GLU A 172 -3.54 -28.58 6.07
C GLU A 172 -2.09 -28.13 5.82
N ILE A 173 -1.77 -27.71 4.59
CA ILE A 173 -0.44 -27.19 4.23
C ILE A 173 -0.30 -25.75 4.68
N ALA A 174 -1.32 -24.92 4.44
CA ALA A 174 -1.28 -23.50 4.79
C ALA A 174 -1.21 -23.26 6.31
N ALA A 175 -1.71 -24.19 7.12
CA ALA A 175 -1.62 -24.13 8.58
C ALA A 175 -0.21 -24.44 9.14
N LYS A 176 0.78 -24.75 8.29
CA LYS A 176 2.13 -25.14 8.72
C LYS A 176 3.06 -23.92 8.86
N PRO A 177 3.91 -23.84 9.90
CA PRO A 177 4.87 -22.74 10.05
C PRO A 177 5.81 -22.56 8.85
N GLU A 178 6.17 -23.65 8.17
CA GLU A 178 7.02 -23.60 6.99
C GLU A 178 6.34 -22.90 5.81
N PHE A 179 5.01 -22.99 5.70
CA PHE A 179 4.24 -22.24 4.71
C PHE A 179 4.24 -20.74 5.03
N GLU A 180 4.05 -20.37 6.30
CA GLU A 180 4.12 -18.99 6.76
C GLU A 180 5.51 -18.37 6.48
N GLU A 181 6.59 -19.10 6.79
CA GLU A 181 7.94 -18.64 6.51
C GLU A 181 8.19 -18.48 5.00
N MET A 182 7.73 -19.45 4.19
CA MET A 182 7.82 -19.37 2.74
C MET A 182 7.08 -18.14 2.20
N GLY A 183 5.85 -17.90 2.63
CA GLY A 183 5.05 -16.73 2.24
C GLY A 183 5.76 -15.42 2.56
N LYS A 184 6.33 -15.30 3.77
CA LYS A 184 7.13 -14.13 4.18
C LYS A 184 8.38 -13.95 3.32
N ASN A 185 9.10 -15.03 3.03
CA ASN A 185 10.32 -14.98 2.21
C ASN A 185 10.00 -14.56 0.76
N ILE A 186 8.89 -15.03 0.19
CA ILE A 186 8.42 -14.63 -1.14
C ILE A 186 7.93 -13.17 -1.12
N GLY A 187 7.24 -12.74 -0.07
CA GLY A 187 6.90 -11.32 0.11
C GLY A 187 8.13 -10.41 0.11
N MET A 188 9.22 -10.84 0.78
CA MET A 188 10.49 -10.13 0.77
C MET A 188 11.17 -10.12 -0.61
N GLN A 189 11.13 -11.25 -1.34
CA GLN A 189 11.59 -11.33 -2.73
C GLN A 189 10.88 -10.29 -3.60
N ILE A 190 9.54 -10.25 -3.58
CA ILE A 190 8.74 -9.32 -4.37
C ILE A 190 9.05 -7.87 -4.01
N ALA A 191 9.19 -7.57 -2.71
CA ALA A 191 9.53 -6.23 -2.26
C ALA A 191 10.89 -5.76 -2.80
N ALA A 192 11.89 -6.65 -2.83
CA ALA A 192 13.25 -6.35 -3.26
C ALA A 192 13.42 -6.32 -4.79
N MET A 193 12.82 -7.28 -5.49
CA MET A 193 13.07 -7.52 -6.91
C MET A 193 12.03 -6.89 -7.84
N ASN A 194 10.89 -6.44 -7.30
CA ASN A 194 9.81 -5.78 -8.05
C ASN A 194 9.44 -6.51 -9.36
N PRO A 195 9.07 -7.81 -9.30
CA PRO A 195 8.54 -8.50 -10.47
C PRO A 195 7.31 -7.78 -11.02
N GLU A 196 7.17 -7.80 -12.34
CA GLU A 196 6.01 -7.24 -13.05
C GLU A 196 4.93 -8.28 -13.31
N TYR A 197 5.33 -9.56 -13.45
CA TYR A 197 4.45 -10.67 -13.78
C TYR A 197 4.69 -11.85 -12.83
N LEU A 198 3.69 -12.73 -12.71
CA LEU A 198 3.82 -13.95 -11.92
C LEU A 198 4.77 -14.94 -12.61
N ASP A 199 4.52 -15.21 -13.89
CA ASP A 199 5.23 -16.17 -14.73
C ASP A 199 5.15 -15.75 -16.22
N ASP A 200 5.84 -16.49 -17.08
CA ASP A 200 5.85 -16.27 -18.53
C ASP A 200 4.46 -16.26 -19.20
N ALA A 201 3.49 -17.00 -18.64
CA ALA A 201 2.14 -17.08 -19.20
C ALA A 201 1.32 -15.80 -18.94
N HIS A 202 1.71 -15.03 -17.91
CA HIS A 202 1.08 -13.75 -17.58
C HIS A 202 1.70 -12.56 -18.30
N VAL A 203 2.78 -12.75 -19.08
CA VAL A 203 3.42 -11.68 -19.83
C VAL A 203 2.64 -11.40 -21.12
N PRO A 204 2.13 -10.16 -21.34
CA PRO A 204 1.44 -9.81 -22.57
C PRO A 204 2.33 -10.01 -23.80
N ALA A 205 1.74 -10.50 -24.89
CA ALA A 205 2.46 -10.72 -26.14
C ALA A 205 3.16 -9.45 -26.66
N GLU A 206 2.57 -8.28 -26.45
CA GLU A 206 3.15 -6.99 -26.81
C GLU A 206 4.46 -6.68 -26.09
N VAL A 207 4.59 -7.06 -24.81
CA VAL A 207 5.82 -6.92 -24.02
C VAL A 207 6.89 -7.85 -24.57
N VAL A 208 6.52 -9.11 -24.84
CA VAL A 208 7.44 -10.10 -25.43
C VAL A 208 7.94 -9.64 -26.80
N GLU A 209 7.07 -9.13 -27.66
CA GLU A 209 7.45 -8.61 -28.98
C GLU A 209 8.31 -7.34 -28.89
N HIS A 210 8.02 -6.46 -27.94
CA HIS A 210 8.84 -5.29 -27.66
C HIS A 210 10.27 -5.69 -27.26
N GLU A 211 10.41 -6.62 -26.31
CA GLU A 211 11.71 -7.11 -25.86
C GLU A 211 12.47 -7.85 -26.96
N LYS A 212 11.76 -8.64 -27.80
CA LYS A 212 12.35 -9.27 -29.00
C LYS A 212 12.91 -8.21 -29.96
N LYS A 213 12.19 -7.12 -30.20
CA LYS A 213 12.64 -6.03 -31.07
C LYS A 213 13.92 -5.39 -30.54
N ILE A 214 13.93 -5.02 -29.26
CA ILE A 214 15.12 -4.44 -28.59
C ILE A 214 16.31 -5.41 -28.68
N ALA A 215 16.08 -6.68 -28.34
CA ALA A 215 17.13 -7.69 -28.38
C ALA A 215 17.68 -7.91 -29.80
N LYS A 216 16.83 -7.86 -30.83
CA LYS A 216 17.22 -7.99 -32.24
C LYS A 216 18.07 -6.82 -32.69
N GLU A 217 17.66 -5.59 -32.41
CA GLU A 217 18.43 -4.38 -32.74
C GLU A 217 19.84 -4.43 -32.12
N GLN A 218 19.94 -4.83 -30.85
CA GLN A 218 21.21 -4.99 -30.15
C GLN A 218 22.06 -6.13 -30.70
N ALA A 219 21.44 -7.25 -31.11
CA ALA A 219 22.15 -8.39 -31.66
C ALA A 219 22.68 -8.12 -33.08
N VAL A 220 21.92 -7.41 -33.93
CA VAL A 220 22.37 -6.97 -35.26
C VAL A 220 23.56 -6.03 -35.17
N ALA A 221 23.54 -5.10 -34.21
CA ALA A 221 24.67 -4.19 -33.96
C ALA A 221 25.98 -4.90 -33.57
N SER A 222 25.93 -6.19 -33.19
CA SER A 222 27.13 -6.98 -32.87
C SER A 222 27.86 -7.54 -34.09
N GLY A 223 27.31 -7.42 -35.32
CA GLY A 223 27.95 -7.86 -36.57
C GLY A 223 28.11 -9.38 -36.72
N LYS A 224 27.44 -10.18 -35.90
CA LYS A 224 27.53 -11.65 -35.90
C LYS A 224 26.65 -12.28 -36.99
N PRO A 225 26.90 -13.55 -37.37
CA PRO A 225 26.04 -14.27 -38.32
C PRO A 225 24.60 -14.42 -37.84
N GLU A 226 23.65 -14.49 -38.77
CA GLU A 226 22.19 -14.53 -38.50
C GLU A 226 21.77 -15.63 -37.51
N LYS A 227 22.27 -16.87 -37.66
CA LYS A 227 22.02 -17.97 -36.71
C LYS A 227 22.50 -17.68 -35.28
N VAL A 228 23.54 -16.86 -35.13
CA VAL A 228 24.05 -16.45 -33.82
C VAL A 228 23.18 -15.33 -33.25
N ILE A 229 22.75 -14.39 -34.10
CA ILE A 229 21.80 -13.32 -33.75
C ILE A 229 20.50 -13.92 -33.21
N GLU A 230 19.90 -14.89 -33.91
CA GLU A 230 18.66 -15.55 -33.47
C GLU A 230 18.81 -16.15 -32.07
N LYS A 231 19.89 -16.90 -31.82
CA LYS A 231 20.18 -17.48 -30.51
C LYS A 231 20.41 -16.41 -29.43
N MET A 232 21.05 -15.30 -29.78
CA MET A 232 21.25 -14.18 -28.87
C MET A 232 19.94 -13.50 -28.49
N VAL A 233 19.04 -13.30 -29.46
CA VAL A 233 17.70 -12.74 -29.21
C VAL A 233 16.93 -13.62 -28.24
N VAL A 234 16.83 -14.93 -28.52
CA VAL A 234 16.14 -15.89 -27.64
C VAL A 234 16.73 -15.88 -26.22
N GLY A 235 18.06 -15.91 -26.10
CA GLY A 235 18.73 -15.88 -24.80
C GLY A 235 18.49 -14.58 -24.03
N LYS A 236 18.43 -13.43 -24.73
CA LYS A 236 18.22 -12.13 -24.11
C LYS A 236 16.78 -11.94 -23.65
N VAL A 237 15.81 -12.31 -24.48
CA VAL A 237 14.38 -12.30 -24.10
C VAL A 237 14.18 -13.21 -22.88
N LYS A 238 14.71 -14.44 -22.89
CA LYS A 238 14.63 -15.34 -21.74
C LYS A 238 15.25 -14.73 -20.47
N LYS A 239 16.37 -14.01 -20.60
CA LYS A 239 16.99 -13.32 -19.46
C LYS A 239 16.11 -12.18 -18.93
N THR A 240 15.47 -11.40 -19.80
CA THR A 240 14.53 -10.34 -19.41
C THR A 240 13.34 -10.94 -18.68
N LEU A 241 12.70 -11.97 -19.26
CA LEU A 241 11.57 -12.68 -18.65
C LEU A 241 11.92 -13.20 -17.25
N LYS A 242 13.11 -13.83 -17.10
CA LYS A 242 13.63 -14.26 -15.79
C LYS A 242 13.76 -13.12 -14.75
N GLY A 243 13.92 -11.87 -15.20
CA GLY A 243 14.00 -10.71 -14.32
C GLY A 243 12.64 -10.17 -13.90
N ILE A 244 11.63 -10.27 -14.76
CA ILE A 244 10.31 -9.64 -14.55
C ILE A 244 9.23 -10.63 -14.08
N CYS A 245 9.43 -11.94 -14.28
CA CYS A 245 8.53 -13.01 -13.84
C CYS A 245 8.94 -13.53 -12.46
N LEU A 246 8.08 -13.39 -11.45
CA LEU A 246 8.36 -13.79 -10.06
C LEU A 246 8.89 -15.22 -9.95
N VAL A 247 8.19 -16.20 -10.54
CA VAL A 247 8.57 -17.62 -10.35
C VAL A 247 9.92 -17.98 -10.97
N ASP A 248 10.36 -17.23 -11.99
CA ASP A 248 11.61 -17.45 -12.71
C ASP A 248 12.80 -16.71 -12.08
N GLN A 249 12.53 -15.68 -11.29
CA GLN A 249 13.56 -14.90 -10.60
C GLN A 249 14.46 -15.80 -9.75
N GLU A 250 15.73 -15.44 -9.69
CA GLU A 250 16.66 -16.03 -8.73
C GLU A 250 16.23 -15.64 -7.31
N TYR A 251 16.14 -16.64 -6.44
CA TYR A 251 15.70 -16.43 -5.06
C TYR A 251 16.82 -15.76 -4.25
N VAL A 252 16.57 -14.54 -3.77
CA VAL A 252 17.62 -13.67 -3.19
C VAL A 252 18.25 -14.23 -1.91
N LYS A 253 17.50 -15.04 -1.14
CA LYS A 253 17.98 -15.61 0.12
C LYS A 253 18.90 -16.82 -0.13
N GLU A 254 18.66 -17.56 -1.22
CA GLU A 254 19.44 -18.72 -1.62
C GLU A 254 19.65 -18.72 -3.15
N GLY A 255 20.71 -18.05 -3.61
CA GLY A 255 21.02 -17.81 -5.05
C GLY A 255 21.42 -19.05 -5.86
N LYS A 256 20.87 -20.23 -5.53
CA LYS A 256 21.07 -21.48 -6.29
C LYS A 256 19.78 -22.00 -6.91
N GLN A 257 18.64 -21.41 -6.58
CA GLN A 257 17.32 -21.80 -7.09
C GLN A 257 16.50 -20.59 -7.50
N SER A 258 15.51 -20.81 -8.36
CA SER A 258 14.46 -19.83 -8.65
C SER A 258 13.41 -19.81 -7.54
N VAL A 259 12.57 -18.77 -7.52
CA VAL A 259 11.44 -18.67 -6.59
C VAL A 259 10.47 -19.84 -6.77
N GLY A 260 10.16 -20.24 -8.00
CA GLY A 260 9.31 -21.40 -8.27
C GLY A 260 9.90 -22.69 -7.73
N GLN A 261 11.21 -22.89 -7.91
CA GLN A 261 11.92 -24.04 -7.32
C GLN A 261 11.92 -24.03 -5.79
N TYR A 262 12.01 -22.84 -5.18
CA TYR A 262 11.91 -22.70 -3.72
C TYR A 262 10.50 -23.09 -3.24
N ILE A 263 9.44 -22.60 -3.88
CA ILE A 263 8.05 -23.01 -3.58
C ILE A 263 7.89 -24.52 -3.69
N ASP A 264 8.37 -25.13 -4.78
CA ASP A 264 8.30 -26.58 -4.99
C ASP A 264 9.06 -27.36 -3.91
N SER A 265 10.20 -26.84 -3.44
CA SER A 265 11.00 -27.47 -2.38
C SER A 265 10.27 -27.50 -1.04
N VAL A 266 9.58 -26.42 -0.70
CA VAL A 266 8.75 -26.33 0.52
C VAL A 266 7.52 -27.22 0.37
N ALA A 267 6.86 -27.20 -0.79
CA ALA A 267 5.70 -28.05 -1.07
C ALA A 267 6.03 -29.54 -0.90
N LYS A 268 7.19 -29.99 -1.41
CA LYS A 268 7.69 -31.36 -1.22
C LYS A 268 7.93 -31.70 0.25
N THR A 269 8.51 -30.76 1.01
CA THR A 269 8.76 -30.93 2.45
C THR A 269 7.45 -31.07 3.24
N LEU A 270 6.42 -30.33 2.83
CA LEU A 270 5.08 -30.38 3.43
C LEU A 270 4.20 -31.51 2.89
N GLY A 271 4.68 -32.30 1.92
CA GLY A 271 3.98 -33.46 1.40
C GLY A 271 2.81 -33.14 0.47
N GLY A 272 2.83 -32.01 -0.25
CA GLY A 272 1.75 -31.64 -1.16
C GLY A 272 2.16 -30.69 -2.29
N LYS A 273 1.20 -29.89 -2.75
CA LYS A 273 1.38 -28.92 -3.83
C LYS A 273 1.13 -27.51 -3.31
N ILE A 274 2.00 -26.59 -3.68
CA ILE A 274 1.83 -25.15 -3.48
C ILE A 274 2.08 -24.50 -4.83
N THR A 275 1.25 -23.54 -5.22
CA THR A 275 1.47 -22.75 -6.43
C THR A 275 1.17 -21.29 -6.08
N ALA A 276 2.08 -20.37 -6.38
CA ALA A 276 1.75 -18.95 -6.29
C ALA A 276 0.75 -18.63 -7.41
N SER A 277 -0.39 -18.02 -7.07
CA SER A 277 -1.47 -17.72 -8.01
C SER A 277 -1.66 -16.23 -8.27
N GLY A 278 -0.97 -15.37 -7.51
CA GLY A 278 -0.96 -13.93 -7.75
C GLY A 278 -0.17 -13.18 -6.70
N PHE A 279 0.09 -11.90 -6.93
CA PHE A 279 0.66 -11.01 -5.93
C PHE A 279 0.25 -9.57 -6.17
N THR A 280 0.35 -8.77 -5.12
CA THR A 280 0.19 -7.31 -5.16
C THR A 280 1.41 -6.70 -4.51
N ARG A 281 1.98 -5.65 -5.11
CA ARG A 281 3.04 -4.84 -4.51
C ARG A 281 2.67 -3.38 -4.63
N PHE A 282 2.63 -2.67 -3.51
CA PHE A 282 2.54 -1.20 -3.52
C PHE A 282 3.81 -0.62 -2.92
N GLU A 283 4.38 0.38 -3.60
CA GLU A 283 5.38 1.28 -3.03
C GLU A 283 4.75 2.65 -2.79
N LYS A 284 4.93 3.20 -1.58
CA LYS A 284 4.35 4.49 -1.22
C LYS A 284 4.81 5.57 -2.20
N GLY A 285 3.86 6.37 -2.68
CA GLY A 285 4.12 7.50 -3.57
C GLY A 285 4.60 7.09 -4.97
N GLU A 286 4.54 5.81 -5.33
CA GLU A 286 4.90 5.34 -6.66
C GLU A 286 4.09 6.08 -7.73
N GLY A 287 4.76 6.69 -8.71
CA GLY A 287 4.11 7.47 -9.77
C GLY A 287 3.56 8.84 -9.34
N LEU A 288 3.79 9.28 -8.10
CA LEU A 288 3.47 10.64 -7.66
C LEU A 288 4.68 11.56 -7.79
N GLU A 289 4.44 12.79 -8.24
CA GLU A 289 5.47 13.82 -8.22
C GLU A 289 5.83 14.15 -6.77
N LYS A 290 7.12 14.06 -6.43
CA LYS A 290 7.59 14.40 -5.09
C LYS A 290 7.77 15.91 -4.98
N ARG A 291 7.24 16.48 -3.89
CA ARG A 291 7.47 17.88 -3.55
C ARG A 291 8.98 18.13 -3.43
N LYS A 292 9.51 19.07 -4.22
CA LYS A 292 10.89 19.57 -4.12
C LYS A 292 10.85 20.94 -3.46
N ASP A 293 10.98 20.99 -2.14
CA ASP A 293 11.07 22.26 -1.43
C ASP A 293 12.52 22.77 -1.47
N ASN A 294 12.72 23.98 -2.00
CA ASN A 294 13.98 24.70 -1.86
C ASN A 294 13.87 25.64 -0.65
N PHE A 295 14.33 25.15 0.50
CA PHE A 295 14.23 25.86 1.77
C PHE A 295 14.87 27.27 1.72
N ALA A 296 15.92 27.46 0.91
CA ALA A 296 16.56 28.77 0.75
C ALA A 296 15.68 29.76 -0.02
N GLU A 297 14.96 29.29 -1.04
CA GLU A 297 14.01 30.13 -1.79
C GLU A 297 12.76 30.43 -0.95
N GLU A 298 12.26 29.47 -0.17
CA GLU A 298 11.14 29.71 0.76
C GLU A 298 11.49 30.80 1.79
N ILE A 299 12.68 30.72 2.41
CA ILE A 299 13.15 31.77 3.34
C ILE A 299 13.25 33.12 2.62
N THR A 300 13.82 33.14 1.41
CA THR A 300 13.98 34.38 0.63
C THR A 300 12.64 35.03 0.28
N ASN A 301 11.60 34.23 0.04
CA ASN A 301 10.27 34.72 -0.29
C ASN A 301 9.44 35.17 0.93
N MET A 302 9.75 34.68 2.14
CA MET A 302 9.07 35.12 3.38
C MET A 302 9.63 36.41 3.99
N VAL A 303 10.85 36.82 3.59
CA VAL A 303 11.54 38.02 4.08
C VAL A 303 11.27 39.26 3.20
N LYS A 304 10.58 39.08 2.07
CA LYS A 304 10.12 40.17 1.18
C LYS A 304 8.69 40.58 1.50
#